data_AF-A0A645CUL0-F1
#
_entry.id   AF-A0A645CUL0-F1
#
_cell.length_a   1.000
_cell.length_b   1.000
_cell.length_c   1.000
_cell.angle_alpha   90.00
_cell.angle_beta   90.00
_cell.angle_gamma   90.00
#
_symmetry.space_group_name_H-M   'P 1'
#
loop_
_entity.id
_entity.type
_entity.pdbx_description
1 polymer ?
#
loop_
_entity_poly.entity_id
_entity_poly.type
_entity_poly.pdbx_seq_one_letter_code
_entity_poly.pdbx_strand_id
1 'polypeptide(L)'
;MAAMRDFLRDYESGKAAGRYVEHALPDPVALPDQSYGLGLGSHSLLLYENPGYEFHIAAIAAMLRLCREVRSFPICNLDGEATALARDVAGYFARMHTAAPVATDHRFQKSTHEMMVITS
;
A
#
# COMPACT_ATOMS: atom_id res chain seq x y z
N MET A 1 -15.24 9.95 9.22
CA MET A 1 -16.49 9.76 8.44
C MET A 1 -16.64 10.65 7.21
N ALA A 2 -15.92 11.78 7.06
CA ALA A 2 -16.01 12.61 5.85
C ALA A 2 -15.56 11.87 4.58
N ALA A 3 -14.36 11.29 4.59
CA ALA A 3 -13.81 10.56 3.44
C ALA A 3 -14.72 9.43 2.91
N MET A 4 -15.39 8.68 3.79
CA MET A 4 -16.36 7.65 3.38
C MET A 4 -17.54 8.26 2.62
N ARG A 5 -18.07 9.40 3.09
CA ARG A 5 -19.18 10.07 2.40
C ARG A 5 -18.75 10.65 1.05
N ASP A 6 -17.52 11.16 0.98
CA ASP A 6 -16.96 11.67 -0.28
C ASP A 6 -16.78 10.53 -1.28
N PHE A 7 -16.27 9.36 -0.84
CA PHE A 7 -16.21 8.15 -1.65
C PHE A 7 -17.61 7.73 -2.14
N LEU A 8 -18.61 7.61 -1.24
CA LEU A 8 -19.95 7.15 -1.63
C LEU A 8 -20.64 8.10 -2.61
N ARG A 9 -20.41 9.41 -2.47
CA ARG A 9 -20.93 10.41 -3.42
C ARG A 9 -20.26 10.29 -4.79
N ASP A 10 -18.97 9.98 -4.80
CA ASP A 10 -18.16 9.89 -5.99
C ASP A 10 -18.36 8.59 -6.77
N TYR A 11 -18.53 7.47 -6.05
CA TYR A 11 -18.34 6.11 -6.56
C TYR A 11 -19.08 5.80 -7.86
N GLU A 12 -20.40 5.99 -7.93
CA GLU A 12 -21.17 5.64 -9.14
C GLU A 12 -20.74 6.45 -10.36
N SER A 13 -20.58 7.77 -10.21
CA SER A 13 -20.15 8.65 -11.30
C SER A 13 -18.68 8.44 -11.68
N GLY A 14 -17.81 8.22 -10.68
CA GLY A 14 -16.40 7.94 -10.89
C GLY A 14 -16.18 6.59 -11.56
N LYS A 15 -17.01 5.60 -11.25
CA LYS A 15 -16.96 4.28 -11.89
C LYS A 15 -17.35 4.39 -13.36
N ALA A 16 -18.43 5.10 -13.67
CA ALA A 16 -18.82 5.39 -15.05
C ALA A 16 -17.75 6.18 -15.83
N ALA A 17 -16.99 7.04 -15.14
CA ALA A 17 -15.87 7.80 -15.68
C ALA A 17 -14.53 7.03 -15.73
N GLY A 18 -14.50 5.75 -15.34
CA GLY A 18 -13.29 4.91 -15.38
C GLY A 18 -12.27 5.16 -14.26
N ARG A 19 -12.62 5.88 -13.19
CA ARG A 19 -11.73 6.13 -12.04
C ARG A 19 -11.57 4.92 -11.12
N TYR A 20 -12.51 3.99 -11.15
CA TYR A 20 -12.47 2.75 -10.36
C TYR A 20 -12.30 1.57 -11.31
N VAL A 21 -11.14 0.92 -11.23
CA VAL A 21 -10.77 -0.23 -12.06
C VAL A 21 -10.64 -1.45 -11.15
N GLU A 22 -11.36 -2.51 -11.48
CA GLU A 22 -11.23 -3.80 -10.79
C GLU A 22 -9.90 -4.44 -11.18
N HIS A 23 -9.11 -4.83 -10.19
CA HIS A 23 -7.81 -5.43 -10.40
C HIS A 23 -7.35 -6.23 -9.18
N ALA A 24 -6.56 -7.28 -9.40
CA ALA A 24 -5.95 -8.09 -8.35
C ALA A 24 -4.43 -7.89 -8.30
N LEU A 25 -3.89 -7.58 -7.12
CA LEU A 25 -2.44 -7.65 -6.91
C LEU A 25 -2.00 -9.12 -6.82
N PRO A 26 -0.81 -9.49 -7.32
CA PRO A 26 0.23 -8.61 -7.84
C PRO A 26 0.20 -8.46 -9.37
N ASP A 27 -0.92 -8.80 -10.04
CA ASP A 27 -0.98 -8.78 -11.49
C ASP A 27 -0.68 -7.36 -12.03
N PRO A 28 -0.08 -7.21 -13.23
CA PRO A 28 0.15 -5.89 -13.80
C PRO A 28 -1.18 -5.20 -14.17
N VAL A 29 -1.43 -4.02 -13.60
CA VAL A 29 -2.56 -3.17 -14.04
C VAL A 29 -2.28 -2.63 -15.44
N ALA A 30 -3.25 -2.70 -16.35
CA ALA A 30 -3.13 -2.18 -17.73
C ALA A 30 -3.18 -0.63 -17.80
N LEU A 31 -2.31 0.02 -17.03
CA LEU A 31 -2.13 1.47 -16.99
C LEU A 31 -0.66 1.82 -17.29
N PRO A 32 -0.40 3.00 -17.89
CA PRO A 32 0.94 3.45 -18.17
C PRO A 32 1.78 3.58 -16.88
N ASP A 33 3.08 3.35 -17.02
CA ASP A 33 4.03 3.53 -15.92
C ASP A 33 4.03 5.00 -15.45
N GLN A 34 4.26 5.20 -14.16
CA GLN A 34 4.38 6.52 -13.53
C GLN A 34 3.15 7.44 -13.74
N SER A 35 1.96 6.84 -13.91
CA SER A 35 0.69 7.56 -14.07
C SER A 35 0.26 8.32 -12.80
N TYR A 36 0.77 7.94 -11.62
CA TYR A 36 0.34 8.49 -10.35
C TYR A 36 1.51 8.97 -9.50
N GLY A 37 1.25 10.02 -8.70
CA GLY A 37 2.22 10.49 -7.72
C GLY A 37 2.30 9.57 -6.49
N LEU A 38 1.17 8.98 -6.08
CA LEU A 38 1.04 8.27 -4.81
C LEU A 38 0.10 7.06 -4.92
N GLY A 39 0.57 5.90 -4.48
CA GLY A 39 -0.22 4.69 -4.24
C GLY A 39 -0.38 4.43 -2.75
N LEU A 40 -1.58 4.03 -2.33
CA LEU A 40 -1.90 3.75 -0.93
C LEU A 40 -2.36 2.30 -0.77
N GLY A 41 -1.69 1.54 0.09
CA GLY A 41 -2.07 0.19 0.51
C GLY A 41 -2.54 0.19 1.96
N SER A 42 -3.86 0.14 2.18
CA SER A 42 -4.46 0.15 3.51
C SER A 42 -4.96 -1.23 3.91
N HIS A 43 -4.64 -1.70 5.13
CA HIS A 43 -5.21 -2.91 5.76
C HIS A 43 -5.23 -4.17 4.88
N SER A 44 -4.19 -4.37 4.08
CA SER A 44 -4.04 -5.56 3.25
C SER A 44 -2.55 -5.92 3.13
N LEU A 45 -1.77 -5.10 2.43
CA LEU A 45 -0.32 -5.27 2.37
C LEU A 45 0.29 -5.13 3.77
N LEU A 46 1.20 -6.05 4.12
CA LEU A 46 1.97 -6.10 5.36
C LEU A 46 1.16 -6.35 6.65
N LEU A 47 -0.18 -6.18 6.60
CA LEU A 47 -1.08 -6.55 7.68
C LEU A 47 -1.25 -8.08 7.80
N TYR A 48 -1.40 -8.74 6.66
CA TYR A 48 -1.50 -10.20 6.58
C TYR A 48 -0.15 -10.77 6.17
N GLU A 49 0.37 -11.74 6.94
CA GLU A 49 1.59 -12.44 6.55
C GLU A 49 1.38 -13.40 5.38
N ASN A 50 0.17 -13.94 5.25
CA ASN A 50 -0.28 -14.68 4.07
C ASN A 50 -0.82 -13.67 3.03
N PRO A 51 -0.51 -13.78 1.73
CA PRO A 51 0.08 -14.93 1.02
C PRO A 51 1.63 -15.08 1.08
N GLY A 52 2.35 -14.23 1.81
CA GLY A 52 3.78 -14.40 2.05
C GLY A 52 4.64 -13.33 1.40
N TYR A 53 5.91 -13.31 1.80
CA TYR A 53 6.92 -12.32 1.40
C TYR A 53 6.95 -12.02 -0.11
N GLU A 54 7.03 -13.06 -0.95
CA GLU A 54 7.13 -12.90 -2.41
C GLU A 54 5.93 -12.14 -3.02
N PHE A 55 4.73 -12.39 -2.50
CA PHE A 55 3.54 -11.66 -2.95
C PHE A 55 3.63 -10.18 -2.58
N HIS A 56 4.05 -9.85 -1.35
CA HIS A 56 4.16 -8.46 -0.93
C HIS A 56 5.19 -7.71 -1.78
N ILE A 57 6.32 -8.34 -2.12
CA ILE A 57 7.29 -7.79 -3.05
C ILE A 57 6.65 -7.54 -4.42
N ALA A 58 6.03 -8.56 -5.01
CA ALA A 58 5.43 -8.44 -6.34
C ALA A 58 4.32 -7.38 -6.38
N ALA A 59 3.49 -7.32 -5.34
CA ALA A 59 2.39 -6.37 -5.23
C ALA A 59 2.89 -4.93 -5.09
N ILE A 60 3.87 -4.68 -4.23
CA ILE A 60 4.45 -3.34 -4.06
C ILE A 60 5.20 -2.91 -5.33
N ALA A 61 5.92 -3.83 -5.98
CA ALA A 61 6.58 -3.54 -7.25
C ALA A 61 5.58 -3.17 -8.36
N ALA A 62 4.45 -3.88 -8.46
CA ALA A 62 3.38 -3.55 -9.37
C ALA A 62 2.80 -2.14 -9.11
N MET A 63 2.70 -1.74 -7.83
CA MET A 63 2.30 -0.39 -7.45
C MET A 63 3.37 0.65 -7.79
N LEU A 64 4.65 0.40 -7.51
CA LEU A 64 5.77 1.32 -7.80
C LEU A 64 6.01 1.53 -9.30
N ARG A 65 5.59 0.57 -10.15
CA ARG A 65 5.56 0.79 -11.59
C ARG A 65 4.61 1.93 -11.98
N LEU A 66 3.45 2.02 -11.31
CA LEU A 66 2.41 3.01 -11.60
C LEU A 66 2.59 4.31 -10.81
N CYS A 67 3.19 4.23 -9.63
CA CYS A 67 3.25 5.31 -8.64
C CYS A 67 4.70 5.69 -8.33
N ARG A 68 4.99 6.99 -8.25
CA ARG A 68 6.31 7.48 -7.79
C ARG A 68 6.59 7.11 -6.33
N GLU A 69 5.54 7.07 -5.51
CA GLU A 69 5.62 6.73 -4.10
C GLU A 69 4.50 5.76 -3.73
N VAL A 70 4.82 4.77 -2.91
CA VAL A 70 3.86 3.83 -2.33
C VAL A 70 3.94 3.92 -0.81
N ARG A 71 2.77 4.08 -0.17
CA ARG A 71 2.64 4.03 1.29
C ARG A 71 1.79 2.85 1.70
N SER A 72 2.27 2.04 2.65
CA SER A 72 1.51 0.95 3.23
C SER A 72 1.35 1.12 4.73
N PHE A 73 0.11 1.01 5.20
CA PHE A 73 -0.23 1.10 6.62
C PHE A 73 -1.43 0.19 6.94
N PRO A 74 -1.41 -0.54 8.07
CA PRO A 74 -0.31 -0.65 9.05
C PRO A 74 0.81 -1.61 8.58
N ILE A 75 1.94 -1.61 9.30
CA ILE A 75 3.09 -2.51 9.05
C ILE A 75 3.28 -3.57 10.17
N CYS A 76 2.18 -4.06 10.74
CA CYS A 76 2.12 -5.05 11.83
C CYS A 76 1.17 -6.19 11.48
N ASN A 77 1.12 -7.27 12.27
CA ASN A 77 0.11 -8.32 12.12
C ASN A 77 -1.28 -7.87 12.65
N LEU A 78 -2.25 -8.80 12.59
CA LEU A 78 -3.63 -8.60 13.06
C LEU A 78 -3.75 -8.32 14.56
N ASP A 79 -2.77 -8.76 15.36
CA ASP A 79 -2.69 -8.50 16.79
C ASP A 79 -2.00 -7.16 17.12
N GLY A 80 -1.58 -6.42 16.09
CA GLY A 80 -0.88 -5.14 16.23
C GLY A 80 0.62 -5.29 16.51
N GLU A 81 1.17 -6.50 16.40
CA GLU A 81 2.57 -6.80 16.70
C GLU A 81 3.46 -6.59 15.47
N ALA A 82 4.67 -6.08 15.70
CA ALA A 82 5.65 -5.92 14.63
C ALA A 82 6.06 -7.28 14.07
N THR A 83 6.11 -7.40 12.75
CA THR A 83 6.51 -8.64 12.06
C THR A 83 7.86 -8.49 11.38
N ALA A 84 8.54 -9.62 11.16
CA ALA A 84 9.74 -9.66 10.32
C ALA A 84 9.42 -9.23 8.88
N LEU A 85 8.22 -9.57 8.38
CA LEU A 85 7.80 -9.32 7.01
C LEU A 85 7.98 -7.87 6.56
N ALA A 86 7.50 -6.89 7.34
CA ALA A 86 7.62 -5.48 6.96
C ALA A 86 9.08 -5.02 6.87
N ARG A 87 9.93 -5.48 7.80
CA ARG A 87 11.37 -5.19 7.79
C ARG A 87 12.06 -5.85 6.61
N ASP A 88 11.74 -7.10 6.32
CA ASP A 88 12.37 -7.87 5.25
C ASP A 88 11.96 -7.30 3.88
N VAL A 89 10.69 -6.89 3.72
CA VAL A 89 10.20 -6.15 2.53
C VAL A 89 10.90 -4.80 2.38
N ALA A 90 11.05 -4.02 3.45
CA ALA A 90 11.81 -2.77 3.40
C ALA A 90 13.26 -3.01 2.97
N GLY A 91 13.91 -4.04 3.53
CA GLY A 91 15.27 -4.43 3.18
C GLY A 91 15.42 -4.83 1.71
N TYR A 92 14.42 -5.49 1.13
CA TYR A 92 14.41 -5.78 -0.30
C TYR A 92 14.39 -4.50 -1.16
N PHE A 93 13.43 -3.60 -0.90
CA PHE A 93 13.27 -2.39 -1.70
C PHE A 93 14.38 -1.36 -1.47
N ALA A 94 14.98 -1.30 -0.27
CA ALA A 94 16.11 -0.42 0.04
C ALA A 94 17.35 -0.64 -0.84
N ARG A 95 17.43 -1.77 -1.57
CA ARG A 95 18.51 -2.05 -2.53
C ARG A 95 18.36 -1.28 -3.84
N MET A 96 17.17 -0.78 -4.15
CA MET A 96 16.82 -0.18 -5.45
C MET A 96 16.08 1.15 -5.30
N HIS A 97 15.49 1.42 -4.13
CA HIS A 97 14.62 2.55 -3.83
C HIS A 97 14.93 3.10 -2.44
N THR A 98 14.37 4.27 -2.13
CA THR A 98 14.28 4.71 -0.73
C THR A 98 13.11 3.99 -0.09
N ALA A 99 13.35 3.17 0.94
CA ALA A 99 12.32 2.40 1.64
C ALA A 99 12.53 2.49 3.16
N ALA A 100 11.56 3.05 3.89
CA ALA A 100 11.67 3.21 5.33
C ALA A 100 10.29 3.25 6.02
N PRO A 101 10.19 2.76 7.27
CA PRO A 101 9.11 3.13 8.17
C PRO A 101 9.15 4.63 8.48
N VAL A 102 8.00 5.30 8.44
CA VAL A 102 7.84 6.71 8.79
C VAL A 102 6.68 6.86 9.76
N ALA A 103 6.89 7.62 10.83
CA ALA A 103 5.85 7.90 11.82
C ALA A 103 4.64 8.62 11.21
N THR A 104 3.46 8.31 11.72
CA THR A 104 2.17 8.91 11.36
C THR A 104 1.35 9.21 12.62
N ASP A 105 0.55 10.25 12.56
CA ASP A 105 -0.38 10.61 13.65
C ASP A 105 -1.53 9.58 13.79
N HIS A 106 -1.72 8.73 12.78
CA HIS A 106 -2.73 7.69 12.79
C HIS A 106 -2.22 6.42 13.50
N ARG A 107 -3.03 5.89 14.41
CA ARG A 107 -2.70 4.67 15.18
C ARG A 107 -3.57 3.52 14.73
N PHE A 108 -2.93 2.39 14.42
CA PHE A 108 -3.60 1.12 14.27
C PHE A 108 -3.42 0.30 15.55
N GLN A 109 -4.54 -0.03 16.20
CA GLN A 109 -4.56 -0.71 17.49
C GLN A 109 -3.62 -0.05 18.53
N LYS A 110 -2.99 -0.84 19.42
CA LYS A 110 -2.28 -0.32 20.60
C LYS A 110 -0.83 0.14 20.35
N SER A 111 -0.20 -0.23 19.23
CA SER A 111 1.27 -0.12 19.08
C SER A 111 1.75 0.53 17.78
N THR A 112 1.03 0.41 16.67
CA THR A 112 1.55 0.80 15.35
C THR A 112 1.15 2.22 14.97
N HIS A 113 2.15 3.07 14.81
CA HIS A 113 2.02 4.48 14.38
C HIS A 113 3.05 4.80 13.29
N GLU A 114 3.48 3.78 12.55
CA GLU A 114 4.43 3.91 11.45
C GLU A 114 3.81 3.32 10.19
N MET A 115 4.07 3.95 9.04
CA MET A 115 3.74 3.46 7.71
C MET A 115 5.01 3.15 6.94
N MET A 116 4.99 2.14 6.07
CA MET A 116 6.04 1.94 5.09
C MET A 116 5.93 3.03 4.03
N VAL A 117 7.02 3.73 3.73
CA VAL A 117 7.12 4.66 2.59
C VAL A 117 8.20 4.13 1.66
N ILE A 118 7.85 3.95 0.38
CA ILE A 118 8.79 3.53 -0.66
C ILE A 118 8.70 4.50 -1.83
N THR A 119 9.83 5.09 -2.21
CA THR A 119 9.92 6.11 -3.27
C THR A 119 10.93 5.68 -4.34
N SER A 120 10.49 5.73 -5.60
CA SER A 120 11.29 5.44 -6.80
C SER A 120 12.17 6.59 -7.23
#